data_AF-A0A9X2JQL4-F1
#
_entry.id   AF-A0A9X2JQL4-F1
#
_cell.length_a   1.000
_cell.length_b   1.000
_cell.length_c   1.000
_cell.angle_alpha   90.00
_cell.angle_beta   90.00
_cell.angle_gamma   90.00
#
_symmetry.space_group_name_H-M   'P 1'
#
loop_
_entity.id
_entity.type
_entity.pdbx_description
1 polymer ?
#
loop_
_entity_poly.entity_id
_entity_poly.type
_entity_poly.pdbx_seq_one_letter_code
_entity_poly.pdbx_strand_id
1 'polypeptide(L)'
;MNTKNISILTLCTVMGLMSSSAVAATYCSVYVDNTQNQPNGVVVSTSNISSYSKNDPFIISYQDNRLGEYLNTLTNAKNNNTPLKIYILEEFRGDDAKDCRDGVTDYIGSIHSI
;
A
#
# COMPACT_ATOMS: atom_id res chain seq x y z
N MET A 1 -48.96 30.96 43.15
CA MET A 1 -47.90 31.64 43.93
C MET A 1 -46.76 30.66 44.14
N ASN A 2 -45.54 31.05 43.74
CA ASN A 2 -44.20 30.56 44.13
C ASN A 2 -43.88 29.05 43.97
N THR A 3 -42.74 28.61 43.42
CA THR A 3 -41.38 29.19 43.52
C THR A 3 -40.44 28.58 42.46
N LYS A 4 -39.74 29.47 41.74
CA LYS A 4 -38.32 29.50 41.30
C LYS A 4 -37.56 28.20 40.89
N ASN A 5 -37.16 28.20 39.62
CA ASN A 5 -35.84 27.93 39.01
C ASN A 5 -34.79 27.10 39.78
N ILE A 6 -34.30 26.04 39.13
CA ILE A 6 -32.88 25.66 39.15
C ILE A 6 -32.47 25.33 37.71
N SER A 7 -31.68 26.23 37.12
CA SER A 7 -30.88 25.97 35.91
C SER A 7 -29.71 25.05 36.29
N ILE A 8 -29.55 23.94 35.59
CA ILE A 8 -28.28 23.21 35.55
C ILE A 8 -27.77 23.31 34.11
N LEU A 9 -26.84 24.25 33.93
CA LEU A 9 -25.92 24.29 32.82
C LEU A 9 -24.91 23.17 33.04
N THR A 10 -24.92 22.14 32.20
CA THR A 10 -23.80 21.18 32.14
C THR A 10 -23.10 21.34 30.80
N LEU A 11 -22.06 22.18 30.81
CA LEU A 11 -21.02 22.19 29.79
C LEU A 11 -19.87 21.35 30.37
N CYS A 12 -19.59 20.18 29.78
CA CYS A 12 -18.28 19.55 29.91
C CYS A 12 -17.98 18.71 28.66
N THR A 13 -17.04 19.26 27.90
CA THR A 13 -16.34 18.73 26.75
C THR A 13 -15.72 17.34 26.96
N VAL A 14 -15.75 16.50 25.92
CA VAL A 14 -14.60 15.65 25.58
C VAL A 14 -14.38 15.74 24.07
N MET A 15 -13.37 16.52 23.68
CA MET A 15 -12.62 16.25 22.47
C MET A 15 -11.96 14.89 22.63
N GLY A 16 -12.15 14.01 21.65
CA GLY A 16 -11.41 12.76 21.48
C GLY A 16 -11.87 12.20 20.15
N LEU A 17 -11.29 12.61 19.01
CA LEU A 17 -10.15 11.91 18.40
C LEU A 17 -10.29 10.38 18.46
N MET A 18 -9.96 9.76 17.32
CA MET A 18 -9.77 8.32 17.07
C MET A 18 -11.05 7.69 16.46
N SER A 19 -11.07 7.26 15.20
CA SER A 19 -9.96 6.78 14.39
C SER A 19 -10.30 6.98 12.92
N SER A 20 -9.47 7.71 12.18
CA SER A 20 -9.26 7.33 10.78
C SER A 20 -8.84 5.87 10.84
N SER A 21 -9.68 4.96 10.39
CA SER A 21 -9.25 3.59 10.13
C SER A 21 -8.22 3.72 9.01
N ALA A 22 -6.94 3.87 9.38
CA ALA A 22 -5.85 3.66 8.47
C ALA A 22 -6.05 2.24 7.94
N VAL A 23 -6.52 2.13 6.70
CA VAL A 23 -6.73 0.83 6.09
C VAL A 23 -5.35 0.21 5.99
N ALA A 24 -5.18 -0.96 6.60
CA ALA A 24 -3.88 -1.59 6.70
C ALA A 24 -3.38 -1.88 5.29
N ALA A 25 -2.23 -1.32 4.91
CA ALA A 25 -1.58 -1.62 3.65
C ALA A 25 -1.41 -3.14 3.52
N THR A 26 -2.03 -3.74 2.51
CA THR A 26 -1.87 -5.16 2.19
C THR A 26 -0.45 -5.36 1.64
N TYR A 27 0.21 -6.47 1.98
CA TYR A 27 1.55 -6.76 1.46
C TYR A 27 1.61 -8.08 0.70
N CYS A 28 2.44 -8.11 -0.33
CA CYS A 28 2.79 -9.28 -1.12
C CYS A 28 4.20 -9.75 -0.76
N SER A 29 4.35 -11.01 -0.34
CA SER A 29 5.68 -11.64 -0.21
C SER A 29 6.06 -12.31 -1.54
N VAL A 30 7.09 -11.79 -2.21
CA VAL A 30 7.38 -12.14 -3.61
C VAL A 30 8.87 -12.33 -3.92
N TYR A 31 9.15 -13.10 -4.96
CA TYR A 31 10.38 -13.02 -5.75
C TYR A 31 10.18 -12.09 -6.95
N VAL A 32 11.23 -11.36 -7.32
CA VAL A 32 11.22 -10.50 -8.51
C VAL A 32 11.69 -11.31 -9.71
N ASP A 33 10.79 -11.56 -10.67
CA ASP A 33 11.11 -12.33 -11.87
C ASP A 33 11.73 -11.41 -12.93
N ASN A 34 11.11 -10.26 -13.18
CA ASN A 34 11.53 -9.33 -14.21
C ASN A 34 11.10 -7.88 -13.98
N THR A 35 11.86 -6.96 -14.58
CA THR A 35 11.54 -5.53 -14.66
C THR A 35 11.69 -5.08 -16.11
N GLN A 36 10.66 -4.47 -16.68
CA GLN A 36 10.64 -4.03 -18.07
C GLN A 36 10.18 -2.57 -18.17
N ASN A 37 10.97 -1.75 -18.87
CA ASN A 37 10.57 -0.38 -19.18
C ASN A 37 9.41 -0.38 -20.18
N GLN A 38 8.40 0.45 -19.92
CA GLN A 38 7.23 0.69 -20.75
C GLN A 38 7.01 2.21 -20.92
N PRO A 39 6.19 2.66 -21.88
CA PRO A 39 5.99 4.10 -22.12
C PRO A 39 5.50 4.91 -20.91
N ASN A 40 4.79 4.29 -19.97
CA ASN A 40 4.17 4.93 -18.81
C ASN A 40 4.85 4.61 -17.47
N GLY A 41 5.91 3.79 -17.46
CA GLY A 41 6.56 3.38 -16.22
C GLY A 41 7.39 2.11 -16.38
N VAL A 42 7.66 1.44 -15.26
CA VAL A 42 8.35 0.15 -15.24
C VAL A 42 7.38 -0.92 -14.79
N VAL A 43 7.19 -1.93 -15.64
CA VAL A 43 6.45 -3.13 -15.33
C VAL A 43 7.32 -4.07 -14.52
N VAL A 44 6.82 -4.55 -13.39
CA VAL A 44 7.51 -5.48 -12.48
C VAL A 44 6.71 -6.77 -12.41
N SER A 45 7.30 -7.88 -12.88
CA SER A 45 6.74 -9.21 -12.77
C SER A 45 7.29 -9.92 -11.55
N THR A 46 6.41 -10.55 -10.76
CA THR A 46 6.78 -11.21 -9.52
C THR A 46 6.08 -12.55 -9.36
N SER A 47 6.65 -13.41 -8.52
CA SER A 47 6.08 -14.71 -8.16
C SER A 47 5.97 -14.84 -6.65
N ASN A 48 4.89 -15.46 -6.17
CA ASN A 48 4.68 -15.70 -4.74
C ASN A 48 5.79 -16.60 -4.16
N ILE A 49 6.34 -16.25 -2.99
CA ILE A 49 7.46 -17.00 -2.40
C ILE A 49 7.13 -18.43 -1.99
N SER A 50 5.86 -18.74 -1.71
CA SER A 50 5.43 -20.05 -1.21
C SER A 50 4.93 -20.96 -2.33
N SER A 51 4.17 -20.42 -3.28
CA SER A 51 3.58 -21.22 -4.37
C SER A 51 4.36 -21.15 -5.68
N TYR A 52 5.30 -20.21 -5.83
CA TYR A 52 5.98 -19.88 -7.09
C TYR A 52 5.02 -19.56 -8.25
N SER A 53 3.74 -19.32 -7.95
CA SER A 53 2.79 -18.85 -8.95
C SER A 53 3.07 -17.39 -9.26
N LYS A 54 3.00 -17.04 -10.54
CA LYS A 54 3.08 -15.65 -10.97
C LYS A 54 1.96 -14.83 -10.34
N ASN A 55 2.32 -13.65 -9.86
CA ASN A 55 1.38 -12.59 -9.50
C ASN A 55 1.12 -11.74 -10.74
N ASP A 56 0.14 -10.86 -10.64
CA ASP A 56 -0.06 -9.87 -11.68
C ASP A 56 1.07 -8.85 -11.70
N PRO A 57 1.38 -8.31 -12.90
CA PRO A 57 2.44 -7.34 -13.03
C PRO A 57 2.05 -6.01 -12.41
N PHE A 58 2.96 -5.43 -11.61
CA PHE A 58 2.82 -4.07 -11.08
C PHE A 58 3.42 -3.06 -12.05
N ILE A 59 2.91 -1.82 -12.05
CA ILE A 59 3.50 -0.73 -12.83
C ILE A 59 3.93 0.39 -11.87
N ILE A 60 5.22 0.68 -11.85
CA ILE A 60 5.75 1.85 -11.14
C ILE A 60 5.81 3.01 -12.13
N SER A 61 4.97 4.02 -11.92
CA SER A 61 4.90 5.20 -12.79
C SER A 61 6.22 5.98 -12.81
N TYR A 62 6.59 6.53 -13.97
CA TYR A 62 7.74 7.46 -14.06
C TYR A 62 7.54 8.77 -13.29
N GLN A 63 6.29 9.07 -12.90
CA GLN A 63 5.97 10.25 -12.08
C GLN A 63 6.18 9.99 -10.58
N ASP A 64 6.42 8.75 -10.17
CA ASP A 64 6.71 8.39 -8.78
C ASP A 64 8.11 8.92 -8.39
N ASN A 65 8.16 9.75 -7.34
CA ASN A 65 9.40 10.38 -6.87
C ASN A 65 10.38 9.38 -6.23
N ARG A 66 9.92 8.16 -5.90
CA ARG A 66 10.70 7.08 -5.31
C ARG A 66 11.05 5.98 -6.31
N LEU A 67 10.71 6.14 -7.60
CA LEU A 67 11.00 5.16 -8.64
C LEU A 67 12.44 4.62 -8.57
N GLY A 68 13.44 5.51 -8.46
CA GLY A 68 14.85 5.10 -8.41
C GLY A 68 15.19 4.20 -7.22
N GLU A 69 14.60 4.47 -6.04
CA GLU A 69 14.77 3.66 -4.82
C GLU A 69 14.14 2.28 -5.00
N TYR A 70 12.92 2.23 -5.54
CA TYR A 70 12.21 0.99 -5.81
C TYR A 70 12.95 0.13 -6.83
N LEU A 71 13.38 0.71 -7.96
CA LEU A 71 14.11 -0.02 -9.00
C LEU A 71 15.44 -0.56 -8.50
N ASN A 72 16.18 0.19 -7.68
CA ASN A 72 17.42 -0.29 -7.09
C ASN A 72 17.15 -1.49 -6.17
N THR A 73 16.14 -1.39 -5.31
CA THR A 73 15.74 -2.48 -4.40
C THR A 73 15.31 -3.73 -5.16
N LEU A 74 14.44 -3.58 -6.16
CA LEU A 74 13.93 -4.67 -7.00
C LEU A 74 15.04 -5.35 -7.80
N THR A 75 15.96 -4.57 -8.38
CA THR A 75 17.08 -5.10 -9.17
C THR A 75 18.05 -5.88 -8.28
N ASN A 76 18.39 -5.34 -7.11
CA ASN A 76 19.26 -6.01 -6.16
C ASN A 76 18.61 -7.30 -5.63
N ALA A 77 17.31 -7.28 -5.35
CA ALA A 77 16.58 -8.46 -4.92
C ALA A 77 16.56 -9.55 -6.00
N LYS A 78 16.29 -9.19 -7.26
CA LYS A 78 16.34 -10.12 -8.40
C LYS A 78 17.72 -10.75 -8.56
N ASN A 79 18.77 -9.93 -8.59
CA ASN A 79 20.14 -10.42 -8.82
C ASN A 79 20.63 -11.36 -7.71
N ASN A 80 20.17 -11.13 -6.47
CA ASN A 80 20.55 -11.93 -5.31
C ASN A 80 19.51 -12.99 -4.94
N ASN A 81 18.46 -13.17 -5.76
CA ASN A 81 17.32 -14.05 -5.48
C ASN A 81 16.75 -13.86 -4.05
N THR A 82 16.71 -12.60 -3.58
CA THR A 82 16.26 -12.23 -2.24
C THR A 82 14.76 -11.96 -2.28
N PRO A 83 13.96 -12.57 -1.38
CA PRO A 83 12.53 -12.31 -1.33
C PRO A 83 12.23 -10.91 -0.76
N LEU A 84 11.12 -10.32 -1.21
CA LEU A 84 10.67 -8.99 -0.83
C LEU A 84 9.26 -9.02 -0.25
N LYS A 85 8.96 -8.06 0.63
CA LYS A 85 7.61 -7.59 0.94
C LYS A 85 7.34 -6.31 0.17
N ILE A 86 6.34 -6.34 -0.71
CA ILE A 86 5.84 -5.16 -1.42
C ILE A 86 4.54 -4.77 -0.73
N TYR A 87 4.52 -3.59 -0.11
CA TYR A 87 3.34 -3.03 0.53
C TYR A 87 2.56 -2.20 -0.49
N ILE A 88 1.29 -2.53 -0.61
CA ILE A 88 0.36 -1.97 -1.56
C ILE A 88 -0.56 -1.00 -0.82
N LEU A 89 -0.73 0.20 -1.36
CA LEU A 89 -1.68 1.19 -0.86
C LEU A 89 -2.95 1.15 -1.70
N GLU A 90 -4.09 1.21 -1.02
CA GLU A 90 -5.44 1.05 -1.59
C GLU A 90 -5.94 2.22 -2.47
N GLU A 91 -5.09 3.20 -2.77
CA GLU A 91 -5.57 4.42 -3.43
C GLU A 91 -4.82 4.74 -4.72
N PHE A 92 -5.27 4.10 -5.80
CA PHE A 92 -5.35 4.82 -7.07
C PHE A 92 -6.72 4.55 -7.72
N ARG A 93 -7.62 5.54 -7.64
CA ARG A 93 -8.94 5.58 -8.32
C ARG A 93 -10.07 4.69 -7.77
N GLY A 94 -9.96 4.16 -6.56
CA GLY A 94 -11.08 3.48 -5.89
C GLY A 94 -11.33 2.05 -6.35
N ASP A 95 -10.35 1.43 -6.99
CA ASP A 95 -10.32 -0.02 -7.18
C ASP A 95 -9.76 -0.70 -5.92
N ASP A 96 -10.35 -1.84 -5.55
CA ASP A 96 -9.97 -2.63 -4.37
C ASP A 96 -8.60 -3.31 -4.61
N ALA A 97 -7.52 -2.69 -4.14
CA ALA A 97 -6.13 -3.19 -4.20
C ALA A 97 -5.85 -4.35 -3.22
N LYS A 98 -6.75 -5.34 -3.15
CA LYS A 98 -6.77 -6.30 -2.04
C LYS A 98 -6.01 -7.59 -2.30
N ASP A 99 -5.59 -7.86 -3.54
CA ASP A 99 -4.82 -9.06 -3.88
C ASP A 99 -3.73 -8.76 -4.93
N CYS A 100 -2.56 -9.35 -4.74
CA CYS A 100 -1.44 -9.35 -5.69
C CYS A 100 -1.80 -10.00 -7.06
N ARG A 101 -3.02 -10.49 -7.18
CA ARG A 101 -3.56 -11.29 -8.30
C ARG A 101 -4.80 -10.68 -8.95
N ASP A 102 -5.20 -9.47 -8.56
CA ASP A 102 -6.43 -8.85 -9.08
C ASP A 102 -6.21 -7.82 -10.21
N GLY A 103 -4.98 -7.71 -10.72
CA GLY A 103 -4.68 -7.00 -11.98
C GLY A 103 -4.94 -5.49 -11.99
N VAL A 104 -5.36 -4.91 -10.86
CA VAL A 104 -5.50 -3.48 -10.67
C VAL A 104 -4.12 -2.89 -10.46
N THR A 105 -3.86 -1.73 -11.09
CA THR A 105 -2.56 -1.07 -11.03
C THR A 105 -2.40 -0.39 -9.68
N ASP A 106 -2.03 -1.17 -8.67
CA ASP A 106 -1.96 -0.65 -7.31
C ASP A 106 -0.75 0.27 -7.11
N TYR A 107 -0.89 1.23 -6.20
CA TYR A 107 0.22 2.11 -5.83
C TYR A 107 1.13 1.43 -4.81
N ILE A 108 2.43 1.36 -5.11
CA ILE A 108 3.42 0.79 -4.19
C ILE A 108 3.71 1.80 -3.08
N GLY A 109 3.35 1.46 -1.83
CA GLY A 109 3.71 2.28 -0.67
C GLY A 109 5.17 2.12 -0.28
N SER A 110 5.63 0.87 -0.15
CA SER A 110 7.02 0.57 0.21
C SER A 110 7.45 -0.84 -0.22
N ILE A 111 8.76 -1.06 -0.29
CA ILE A 111 9.37 -2.35 -0.61
C ILE A 111 10.43 -2.63 0.45
N HIS A 112 10.41 -3.82 1.03
CA HIS A 112 11.36 -4.25 2.06
C HIS A 112 11.89 -5.65 1.77
N SER A 113 13.20 -5.85 1.90
CA SER A 113 13.78 -7.19 1.91
C SER A 113 13.33 -7.98 3.14
N ILE A 114 13.18 -9.29 2.97
CA ILE A 114 12.90 -10.25 4.06
C ILE A 114 14.21 -10.85 4.56
#